data_AF-A0A7L0SPG6-F1
#
_entry.id   AF-A0A7L0SPG6-F1
#
_cell.length_a   1.000
_cell.length_b   1.000
_cell.length_c   1.000
_cell.angle_alpha   90.00
_cell.angle_beta   90.00
_cell.angle_gamma   90.00
#
_symmetry.space_group_name_H-M   'P 1'
#
loop_
_entity.id
_entity.type
_entity.pdbx_description
1 polymer ?
#
loop_
_entity_poly.entity_id
_entity_poly.type
_entity_poly.pdbx_seq_one_letter_code
_entity_poly.pdbx_strand_id
1 'polypeptide(L)'
;GNPELPTAVNITWSSINFKTILRWQPKPSGYLYTVEIHGQTSDTQKKCILTAETECDVTDALRNVREAYTAHILSVTSSRIDNFEEPPYAASEKFTPYNQTVLGKPEIQNYTQKGSKLNVVFNDPLTPYTFPNGSFQSIRDIFHNDLEYKLYYWKDQSSGKKDATTKSHTFEVTVDSTKNYCFYIQGTIPSRRENRNGQESTMLCTSIGRNILDEYGAEVFIIIAVIAIAVITLAVVLSVILCKRKKAKAAREKEPLNGV
;
A
#
# COMPACT_ATOMS: atom_id res chain seq x y z
N GLY A 1 -42.63 -38.97 1.69
CA GLY A 1 -42.70 -37.50 1.61
C GLY A 1 -41.45 -37.03 0.91
N ASN A 2 -41.57 -36.16 -0.08
CA ASN A 2 -40.40 -35.60 -0.75
C ASN A 2 -39.71 -34.66 0.26
N PRO A 3 -38.48 -34.93 0.72
CA PRO A 3 -37.82 -34.05 1.68
C PRO A 3 -37.66 -32.67 1.03
N GLU A 4 -38.17 -31.64 1.71
CA GLU A 4 -37.98 -30.25 1.32
C GLU A 4 -36.47 -29.95 1.31
N LEU A 5 -35.97 -29.35 0.23
CA LEU A 5 -34.54 -29.09 0.10
C LEU A 5 -34.13 -28.04 1.14
N PRO A 6 -32.99 -28.22 1.82
CA PRO A 6 -32.52 -27.27 2.81
C PRO A 6 -32.14 -25.95 2.13
N THR A 7 -32.50 -24.82 2.73
CA THR A 7 -32.15 -23.50 2.24
C THR A 7 -30.78 -23.05 2.73
N ALA A 8 -30.18 -22.11 1.99
CA ALA A 8 -28.92 -21.51 2.39
C ALA A 8 -29.09 -20.65 3.65
N VAL A 9 -28.03 -20.55 4.45
CA VAL A 9 -27.94 -19.72 5.66
C VAL A 9 -26.61 -18.98 5.69
N ASN A 10 -26.49 -17.98 6.57
CA ASN A 10 -25.28 -17.17 6.73
C ASN A 10 -24.81 -16.55 5.40
N ILE A 11 -25.75 -16.03 4.61
CA ILE A 11 -25.46 -15.43 3.32
C ILE A 11 -24.77 -14.08 3.56
N THR A 12 -23.55 -13.95 3.02
CA THR A 12 -22.69 -12.78 3.23
C THR A 12 -22.15 -12.25 1.93
N TRP A 13 -22.08 -10.92 1.85
CA TRP A 13 -21.47 -10.19 0.74
C TRP A 13 -20.03 -9.85 1.09
N SER A 14 -19.07 -10.29 0.27
CA SER A 14 -17.67 -9.88 0.35
C SER A 14 -17.33 -9.02 -0.86
N SER A 15 -17.12 -7.72 -0.66
CA SER A 15 -16.89 -6.78 -1.76
C SER A 15 -15.71 -5.85 -1.51
N ILE A 16 -14.74 -5.86 -2.43
CA ILE A 16 -13.57 -4.96 -2.43
C ILE A 16 -13.35 -4.41 -3.84
N ASN A 17 -13.24 -3.09 -3.97
CA ASN A 17 -13.15 -2.41 -5.27
C ASN A 17 -14.18 -2.91 -6.28
N PHE A 18 -15.42 -3.13 -5.82
CA PHE A 18 -16.55 -3.65 -6.59
C PHE A 18 -16.44 -5.12 -7.05
N LYS A 19 -15.30 -5.80 -6.84
CA LYS A 19 -15.23 -7.26 -6.95
C LYS A 19 -16.06 -7.86 -5.81
N THR A 20 -17.16 -8.51 -6.15
CA THR A 20 -18.17 -8.95 -5.18
C THR A 20 -18.44 -10.44 -5.27
N ILE A 21 -18.18 -11.13 -4.16
CA ILE A 21 -18.37 -12.57 -4.00
C ILE A 21 -19.40 -12.80 -2.90
N LEU A 22 -20.44 -13.57 -3.21
CA LEU A 22 -21.40 -14.09 -2.24
C LEU A 22 -20.86 -15.36 -1.61
N ARG A 23 -21.11 -15.54 -0.31
CA ARG A 23 -20.77 -16.76 0.44
C ARG A 23 -21.93 -17.19 1.31
N TRP A 24 -22.13 -18.48 1.44
CA TRP A 24 -23.22 -19.05 2.24
C TRP A 24 -22.85 -20.43 2.79
N GLN A 25 -23.78 -21.03 3.51
CA GLN A 25 -23.72 -22.39 4.05
C GLN A 25 -25.08 -23.07 3.89
N PRO A 26 -25.20 -24.39 4.04
CA PRO A 26 -24.14 -25.39 4.13
C PRO A 26 -23.64 -25.83 2.75
N LYS A 27 -22.57 -26.64 2.73
CA LYS A 27 -22.13 -27.34 1.51
C LYS A 27 -23.21 -28.35 1.11
N PRO A 28 -23.66 -28.35 -0.15
CA PRO A 28 -24.81 -29.14 -0.53
C PRO A 28 -24.45 -30.63 -0.64
N SER A 29 -25.41 -31.50 -0.33
CA SER A 29 -25.28 -32.96 -0.43
C SER A 29 -26.57 -33.56 -0.98
N GLY A 30 -26.52 -34.04 -2.23
CA GLY A 30 -27.72 -34.53 -2.94
C GLY A 30 -28.59 -33.43 -3.56
N TYR A 31 -28.12 -32.18 -3.55
CA TYR A 31 -28.75 -31.02 -4.21
C TYR A 31 -27.66 -30.03 -4.66
N LEU A 32 -28.03 -28.96 -5.33
CA LEU A 32 -27.16 -27.92 -5.87
C LEU A 32 -27.77 -26.54 -5.63
N TYR A 33 -26.97 -25.48 -5.77
CA TYR A 33 -27.43 -24.11 -5.68
C TYR A 33 -27.51 -23.42 -7.04
N THR A 34 -28.40 -22.44 -7.15
CA THR A 34 -28.38 -21.43 -8.21
C THR A 34 -28.59 -20.08 -7.57
N VAL A 35 -27.79 -19.08 -7.95
CA VAL A 35 -27.88 -17.74 -7.40
C VAL A 35 -28.67 -16.86 -8.36
N GLU A 36 -29.64 -16.12 -7.84
CA GLU A 36 -30.34 -15.06 -8.56
C GLU A 36 -30.05 -13.72 -7.90
N ILE A 37 -29.66 -12.74 -8.71
CA ILE A 37 -29.40 -11.37 -8.29
C ILE A 37 -30.58 -10.52 -8.71
N HIS A 38 -31.26 -9.96 -7.70
CA HIS A 38 -32.44 -9.12 -7.85
C HIS A 38 -32.06 -7.67 -7.58
N GLY A 39 -32.16 -6.83 -8.62
CA GLY A 39 -32.07 -5.38 -8.52
C GLY A 39 -33.45 -4.73 -8.30
N GLN A 40 -33.47 -3.46 -7.91
CA GLN A 40 -34.69 -2.65 -7.90
C GLN A 40 -35.16 -2.24 -9.31
N THR A 41 -34.22 -2.03 -10.21
CA THR A 41 -34.43 -1.56 -11.59
C THR A 41 -33.76 -2.45 -12.62
N SER A 42 -32.73 -3.20 -12.22
CA SER A 42 -32.02 -4.14 -13.09
C SER A 42 -32.79 -5.45 -13.21
N ASP A 43 -32.77 -6.04 -14.42
CA ASP A 43 -33.31 -7.37 -14.66
C ASP A 43 -32.64 -8.42 -13.76
N THR A 44 -33.41 -9.43 -13.36
CA THR A 44 -32.90 -10.53 -12.55
C THR A 44 -31.83 -11.33 -13.32
N GLN A 45 -30.67 -11.50 -12.71
CA GLN A 45 -29.56 -12.25 -13.32
C GLN A 45 -29.27 -13.54 -12.56
N LYS A 46 -29.25 -14.66 -13.30
CA LYS A 46 -28.82 -15.97 -12.78
C LYS A 46 -27.31 -16.11 -12.83
N LYS A 47 -26.71 -16.51 -11.71
CA LYS A 47 -25.26 -16.72 -11.53
C LYS A 47 -25.01 -18.08 -10.87
N CYS A 48 -23.83 -18.65 -11.14
CA CYS A 48 -23.38 -19.92 -10.57
C CYS A 48 -24.48 -21.01 -10.59
N ILE A 49 -24.99 -21.29 -11.79
CA ILE A 49 -26.12 -22.19 -12.02
C ILE A 49 -25.68 -23.63 -11.69
N LEU A 50 -26.52 -24.34 -10.93
CA LEU A 50 -26.30 -25.74 -10.52
C LEU A 50 -24.90 -25.97 -9.89
N THR A 51 -24.48 -25.08 -9.00
CA THR A 51 -23.17 -25.17 -8.34
C THR A 51 -23.23 -26.01 -7.06
N ALA A 52 -22.16 -26.78 -6.81
CA ALA A 52 -21.91 -27.44 -5.53
C ALA A 52 -21.06 -26.56 -4.58
N GLU A 53 -20.57 -25.43 -5.08
CA GLU A 53 -19.81 -24.47 -4.28
C GLU A 53 -20.74 -23.63 -3.40
N THR A 54 -20.18 -23.12 -2.32
CA THR A 54 -20.86 -22.21 -1.39
C THR A 54 -20.34 -20.78 -1.49
N GLU A 55 -19.77 -20.44 -2.64
CA GLU A 55 -19.42 -19.09 -3.02
C GLU A 55 -19.73 -18.83 -4.50
N CYS A 56 -20.03 -17.58 -4.84
CA CYS A 56 -20.32 -17.17 -6.21
C CYS A 56 -19.83 -15.76 -6.48
N ASP A 57 -19.07 -15.60 -7.56
CA ASP A 57 -18.73 -14.28 -8.08
C ASP A 57 -19.91 -13.71 -8.87
N VAL A 58 -20.41 -12.56 -8.39
CA VAL A 58 -21.58 -11.87 -8.94
C VAL A 58 -21.26 -10.45 -9.37
N THR A 59 -19.97 -10.13 -9.49
CA THR A 59 -19.46 -8.79 -9.83
C THR A 59 -20.12 -8.17 -11.07
N ASP A 60 -20.28 -8.96 -12.12
CA ASP A 60 -20.85 -8.54 -13.40
C ASP A 60 -22.38 -8.36 -13.38
N ALA A 61 -23.07 -8.94 -12.40
CA ALA A 61 -24.49 -8.70 -12.16
C ALA A 61 -24.75 -7.36 -11.45
N LEU A 62 -23.73 -6.75 -10.83
CA LEU A 62 -23.85 -5.55 -10.00
C LEU A 62 -23.33 -4.28 -10.69
N ARG A 63 -23.39 -4.21 -12.03
CA ARG A 63 -22.82 -3.09 -12.82
C ARG A 63 -23.42 -1.73 -12.45
N ASN A 64 -24.71 -1.66 -12.13
CA ASN A 64 -25.29 -0.43 -11.58
C ASN A 64 -24.94 -0.32 -10.09
N VAL A 65 -23.80 0.31 -9.80
CA VAL A 65 -23.23 0.34 -8.45
C VAL A 65 -24.07 1.11 -7.44
N ARG A 66 -24.97 2.00 -7.87
CA ARG A 66 -25.81 2.83 -6.99
C ARG A 66 -27.11 2.12 -6.58
N GLU A 67 -27.43 1.01 -7.21
CA GLU A 67 -28.62 0.23 -6.95
C GLU A 67 -28.43 -0.68 -5.72
N ALA A 68 -29.52 -0.97 -5.01
CA ALA A 68 -29.51 -1.98 -3.95
C ALA A 68 -29.97 -3.33 -4.50
N TYR A 69 -29.19 -4.36 -4.23
CA TYR A 69 -29.42 -5.72 -4.70
C TYR A 69 -29.72 -6.66 -3.54
N THR A 70 -30.48 -7.71 -3.84
CA THR A 70 -30.70 -8.87 -2.97
C THR A 70 -30.29 -10.11 -3.74
N ALA A 71 -29.67 -11.08 -3.07
CA ALA A 71 -29.32 -12.36 -3.69
C ALA A 71 -30.25 -13.44 -3.16
N HIS A 72 -30.89 -14.18 -4.06
CA HIS A 72 -31.66 -15.38 -3.72
C HIS A 72 -30.80 -16.59 -4.04
N ILE A 73 -30.63 -17.48 -3.07
CA ILE A 73 -29.87 -18.72 -3.23
C ILE A 73 -30.86 -19.88 -3.25
N LEU A 74 -31.18 -20.32 -4.47
CA LEU A 74 -32.16 -21.36 -4.75
C LEU A 74 -31.50 -22.73 -4.56
N SER A 75 -32.20 -23.62 -3.86
CA SER A 75 -31.78 -25.01 -3.68
C SER A 75 -32.53 -25.90 -4.67
N VAL A 76 -31.79 -26.58 -5.54
CA VAL A 76 -32.33 -27.29 -6.70
C VAL A 76 -31.75 -28.69 -6.81
N THR A 77 -32.50 -29.63 -7.38
CA THR A 77 -32.00 -30.95 -7.80
C THR A 77 -31.86 -30.99 -9.32
N SER A 78 -30.91 -31.77 -9.82
CA SER A 78 -30.65 -31.91 -11.27
C SER A 78 -31.87 -32.36 -12.09
N SER A 79 -32.85 -33.02 -11.46
CA SER A 79 -34.10 -33.50 -12.07
C SER A 79 -35.29 -32.54 -12.01
N ARG A 80 -35.19 -31.39 -11.32
CA ARG A 80 -36.32 -30.47 -11.06
C ARG A 80 -36.27 -29.17 -11.88
N ILE A 81 -35.62 -29.18 -13.04
CA ILE A 81 -35.58 -27.98 -13.91
C ILE A 81 -36.95 -27.72 -14.58
N ASP A 82 -37.81 -28.73 -14.72
CA ASP A 82 -39.09 -28.67 -15.45
C ASP A 82 -40.36 -28.61 -14.58
N ASN A 83 -40.25 -28.38 -13.26
CA ASN A 83 -41.44 -28.26 -12.40
C ASN A 83 -41.85 -26.78 -12.25
N PHE A 84 -43.14 -26.48 -12.39
CA PHE A 84 -43.75 -25.15 -12.19
C PHE A 84 -43.68 -24.62 -10.75
N GLU A 85 -43.06 -25.37 -9.83
CA GLU A 85 -42.93 -25.03 -8.42
C GLU A 85 -41.63 -24.27 -8.19
N GLU A 86 -41.70 -23.07 -7.62
CA GLU A 86 -40.52 -22.24 -7.34
C GLU A 86 -39.61 -22.97 -6.32
N PRO A 87 -38.31 -23.16 -6.63
CA PRO A 87 -37.40 -23.83 -5.71
C PRO A 87 -37.29 -23.08 -4.37
N PRO A 88 -37.10 -23.79 -3.24
CA PRO A 88 -36.89 -23.14 -1.95
C PRO A 88 -35.61 -22.31 -2.00
N TYR A 89 -35.67 -21.09 -1.49
CA TYR A 89 -34.55 -20.16 -1.48
C TYR A 89 -34.40 -19.44 -0.15
N ALA A 90 -33.20 -18.93 0.08
CA ALA A 90 -32.93 -17.93 1.11
C ALA A 90 -32.42 -16.64 0.47
N ALA A 91 -32.87 -15.50 1.01
CA ALA A 91 -32.47 -14.18 0.54
C ALA A 91 -31.35 -13.61 1.41
N SER A 92 -30.41 -12.90 0.80
CA SER A 92 -29.40 -12.12 1.51
C SER A 92 -29.95 -10.80 2.04
N GLU A 93 -29.21 -10.16 2.94
CA GLU A 93 -29.41 -8.75 3.24
C GLU A 93 -29.14 -7.87 2.00
N LYS A 94 -29.77 -6.70 1.97
CA LYS A 94 -29.58 -5.75 0.87
C LYS A 94 -28.13 -5.27 0.79
N PHE A 95 -27.62 -5.20 -0.44
CA PHE A 95 -26.28 -4.72 -0.72
C PHE A 95 -26.29 -3.64 -1.80
N THR A 96 -25.77 -2.45 -1.48
CA THR A 96 -25.53 -1.36 -2.43
C THR A 96 -24.02 -1.20 -2.63
N PRO A 97 -23.46 -1.60 -3.79
CA PRO A 97 -22.02 -1.57 -4.03
C PRO A 97 -21.38 -0.21 -3.72
N TYR A 98 -22.01 0.90 -4.17
CA TYR A 98 -21.51 2.26 -3.95
C TYR A 98 -21.42 2.65 -2.48
N ASN A 99 -22.20 2.04 -1.59
CA ASN A 99 -22.19 2.37 -0.16
C ASN A 99 -21.36 1.38 0.66
N GLN A 100 -21.34 0.11 0.24
CA GLN A 100 -20.86 -0.98 1.08
C GLN A 100 -19.59 -1.66 0.57
N THR A 101 -19.15 -1.48 -0.69
CA THR A 101 -17.85 -2.03 -1.12
C THR A 101 -16.72 -1.43 -0.29
N VAL A 102 -15.81 -2.28 0.18
CA VAL A 102 -14.58 -1.83 0.84
C VAL A 102 -13.66 -1.22 -0.22
N LEU A 103 -13.03 -0.08 0.10
CA LEU A 103 -11.97 0.48 -0.73
C LEU A 103 -10.68 -0.31 -0.48
N GLY A 104 -10.11 -0.88 -1.52
CA GLY A 104 -8.83 -1.58 -1.44
C GLY A 104 -7.66 -0.63 -1.22
N LYS A 105 -6.51 -1.22 -0.91
CA LYS A 105 -5.29 -0.46 -0.62
C LYS A 105 -4.80 0.31 -1.86
N PRO A 106 -4.51 1.62 -1.77
CA PRO A 106 -3.83 2.34 -2.84
C PRO A 106 -2.38 1.88 -2.96
N GLU A 107 -1.82 1.98 -4.16
CA GLU A 107 -0.44 1.59 -4.44
C GLU A 107 0.46 2.82 -4.51
N ILE A 108 1.45 2.91 -3.62
CA ILE A 108 2.43 4.01 -3.66
C ILE A 108 3.38 3.75 -4.84
N GLN A 109 3.32 4.61 -5.84
CA GLN A 109 4.14 4.50 -7.05
C GLN A 109 5.56 5.00 -6.79
N ASN A 110 5.68 6.17 -6.16
CA ASN A 110 6.96 6.73 -5.76
C ASN A 110 6.80 7.68 -4.58
N TYR A 111 7.92 7.96 -3.93
CA TYR A 111 8.00 8.99 -2.90
C TYR A 111 9.41 9.59 -2.88
N THR A 112 9.49 10.88 -2.57
CA THR A 112 10.77 11.58 -2.46
C THR A 112 10.72 12.59 -1.32
N GLN A 113 11.76 12.61 -0.51
CA GLN A 113 11.99 13.68 0.47
C GLN A 113 13.12 14.57 -0.05
N LYS A 114 12.81 15.83 -0.36
CA LYS A 114 13.78 16.83 -0.79
C LYS A 114 13.70 18.05 0.11
N GLY A 115 14.76 18.29 0.89
CA GLY A 115 14.76 19.33 1.91
C GLY A 115 13.62 19.11 2.90
N SER A 116 12.79 20.12 3.10
CA SER A 116 11.63 20.08 4.00
C SER A 116 10.33 19.62 3.35
N LYS A 117 10.37 19.01 2.16
CA LYS A 117 9.17 18.50 1.48
C LYS A 117 9.21 17.00 1.26
N LEU A 118 8.13 16.32 1.63
CA LEU A 118 7.86 14.93 1.30
C LEU A 118 6.76 14.90 0.23
N ASN A 119 7.13 14.39 -0.95
CA ASN A 119 6.23 14.15 -2.05
C ASN A 119 5.92 12.66 -2.15
N VAL A 120 4.65 12.31 -2.24
CA VAL A 120 4.18 10.93 -2.41
C VAL A 120 3.21 10.87 -3.57
N VAL A 121 3.47 10.00 -4.54
CA VAL A 121 2.61 9.74 -5.68
C VAL A 121 2.10 8.31 -5.60
N PHE A 122 0.81 8.11 -5.83
CA PHE A 122 0.16 6.83 -5.72
C PHE A 122 -0.88 6.61 -6.81
N ASN A 123 -1.22 5.36 -7.06
CA ASN A 123 -2.21 4.95 -8.04
C ASN A 123 -3.53 4.58 -7.35
N ASP A 124 -4.64 4.87 -8.03
CA ASP A 124 -5.95 4.42 -7.60
C ASP A 124 -6.09 2.89 -7.78
N PRO A 125 -6.71 2.19 -6.81
CA PRO A 125 -7.10 0.80 -7.00
C PRO A 125 -8.02 0.63 -8.21
N LEU A 126 -7.76 -0.41 -9.01
CA LEU A 126 -8.58 -0.78 -10.15
C LEU A 126 -9.81 -1.58 -9.72
N THR A 127 -10.84 -1.54 -10.57
CA THR A 127 -12.10 -2.28 -10.43
C THR A 127 -12.24 -3.28 -11.57
N PRO A 128 -13.09 -4.32 -11.42
CA PRO A 128 -13.37 -5.26 -12.50
C PRO A 128 -14.17 -4.68 -13.68
N TYR A 129 -14.66 -3.45 -13.59
CA TYR A 129 -15.41 -2.81 -14.66
C TYR A 129 -14.48 -2.20 -15.69
N THR A 130 -14.83 -2.30 -16.97
CA THR A 130 -14.01 -1.80 -18.07
C THR A 130 -14.69 -0.62 -18.75
N PHE A 131 -13.87 0.29 -19.27
CA PHE A 131 -14.30 1.29 -20.24
C PHE A 131 -14.53 0.64 -21.62
N PRO A 132 -15.18 1.34 -22.58
CA PRO A 132 -15.38 0.84 -23.94
C PRO A 132 -14.08 0.51 -24.69
N ASN A 133 -12.97 1.15 -24.31
CA ASN A 133 -11.63 0.89 -24.86
C ASN A 133 -10.95 -0.38 -24.28
N GLY A 134 -11.60 -1.09 -23.35
CA GLY A 134 -11.09 -2.30 -22.70
C GLY A 134 -10.22 -2.07 -21.47
N SER A 135 -9.88 -0.83 -21.09
CA SER A 135 -9.12 -0.58 -19.86
C SER A 135 -10.01 -0.67 -18.62
N PHE A 136 -9.46 -1.17 -17.52
CA PHE A 136 -10.19 -1.20 -16.24
C PHE A 136 -10.41 0.20 -15.68
N GLN A 137 -11.61 0.42 -15.14
CA GLN A 137 -11.97 1.63 -14.40
C GLN A 137 -11.31 1.57 -13.02
N SER A 138 -10.81 2.70 -12.55
CA SER A 138 -10.35 2.88 -11.17
C SER A 138 -11.52 3.17 -10.23
N ILE A 139 -11.30 3.06 -8.91
CA ILE A 139 -12.31 3.49 -7.94
C ILE A 139 -12.66 4.99 -8.05
N ARG A 140 -11.70 5.82 -8.50
CA ARG A 140 -11.90 7.25 -8.74
C ARG A 140 -12.86 7.50 -9.89
N ASP A 141 -12.85 6.66 -10.92
CA ASP A 141 -13.77 6.77 -12.06
C ASP A 141 -15.22 6.51 -11.68
N ILE A 142 -15.47 5.87 -10.52
CA ILE A 142 -16.81 5.57 -10.01
C ILE A 142 -17.24 6.56 -8.92
N PHE A 143 -16.36 6.85 -7.95
CA PHE A 143 -16.66 7.73 -6.83
C PHE A 143 -16.44 9.22 -7.13
N HIS A 144 -15.65 9.55 -8.14
CA HIS A 144 -15.33 10.91 -8.53
C HIS A 144 -14.88 11.78 -7.33
N ASN A 145 -15.67 12.80 -6.99
CA ASN A 145 -15.41 13.79 -5.96
C ASN A 145 -15.70 13.30 -4.53
N ASP A 146 -16.38 12.15 -4.40
CA ASP A 146 -16.71 11.54 -3.11
C ASP A 146 -15.51 10.81 -2.49
N LEU A 147 -14.54 10.43 -3.32
CA LEU A 147 -13.30 9.78 -2.89
C LEU A 147 -12.26 10.83 -2.45
N GLU A 148 -11.65 10.59 -1.31
CA GLU A 148 -10.49 11.32 -0.81
C GLU A 148 -9.43 10.31 -0.39
N TYR A 149 -8.18 10.74 -0.34
CA TYR A 149 -7.10 9.95 0.26
C TYR A 149 -6.54 10.70 1.46
N LYS A 150 -6.20 9.93 2.49
CA LYS A 150 -5.47 10.40 3.66
C LYS A 150 -4.07 9.81 3.67
N LEU A 151 -3.07 10.68 3.73
CA LEU A 151 -1.70 10.34 4.05
C LEU A 151 -1.54 10.42 5.55
N TYR A 152 -1.16 9.33 6.17
CA TYR A 152 -0.74 9.30 7.56
C TYR A 152 0.78 9.22 7.62
N TYR A 153 1.43 10.13 8.33
CA TYR A 153 2.90 10.23 8.37
C TYR A 153 3.40 10.64 9.75
N TRP A 154 4.58 10.14 10.13
CA TRP A 154 5.21 10.44 11.42
C TRP A 154 6.73 10.41 11.28
N LYS A 155 7.43 11.09 12.19
CA LYS A 155 8.89 11.00 12.27
C LYS A 155 9.26 9.58 12.67
N ASP A 156 10.27 9.01 12.02
CA ASP A 156 10.84 7.74 12.42
C ASP A 156 11.22 7.79 13.91
N GLN A 157 10.87 6.74 14.67
CA GLN A 157 11.04 6.64 16.13
C GLN A 157 10.24 7.64 16.98
N SER A 158 9.18 8.27 16.43
CA SER A 158 8.23 9.10 17.17
C SER A 158 6.83 8.48 17.20
N SER A 159 6.08 8.77 18.27
CA SER A 159 4.66 8.39 18.40
C SER A 159 3.70 9.41 17.79
N GLY A 160 4.18 10.62 17.44
CA GLY A 160 3.35 11.71 16.93
C GLY A 160 2.96 11.52 15.47
N LYS A 161 1.73 11.03 15.24
CA LYS A 161 1.16 10.83 13.91
C LYS A 161 0.45 12.09 13.41
N LYS A 162 0.76 12.48 12.18
CA LYS A 162 0.10 13.56 11.44
C LYS A 162 -0.67 12.97 10.27
N ASP A 163 -1.66 13.71 9.80
CA ASP A 163 -2.39 13.38 8.58
C ASP A 163 -2.51 14.57 7.62
N ALA A 164 -2.68 14.25 6.34
CA ALA A 164 -3.01 15.19 5.28
C ALA A 164 -4.02 14.53 4.35
N THR A 165 -4.90 15.32 3.72
CA THR A 165 -5.94 14.82 2.81
C THR A 165 -5.74 15.40 1.42
N THR A 166 -6.01 14.59 0.38
CA THR A 166 -6.03 15.04 -1.02
C THR A 166 -7.17 14.39 -1.80
N LYS A 167 -7.60 15.05 -2.88
CA LYS A 167 -8.47 14.47 -3.92
C LYS A 167 -7.70 14.08 -5.18
N SER A 168 -6.41 14.38 -5.26
CA SER A 168 -5.52 14.01 -6.36
C SER A 168 -4.81 12.67 -6.11
N HIS A 169 -3.81 12.36 -6.94
CA HIS A 169 -2.88 11.23 -6.81
C HIS A 169 -1.57 11.58 -6.10
N THR A 170 -1.52 12.77 -5.50
CA THR A 170 -0.28 13.34 -4.98
C THR A 170 -0.49 13.97 -3.61
N PHE A 171 0.48 13.74 -2.73
CA PHE A 171 0.66 14.49 -1.50
C PHE A 171 1.97 15.27 -1.56
N GLU A 172 1.92 16.53 -1.15
CA GLU A 172 3.09 17.33 -0.84
C GLU A 172 2.92 17.84 0.60
N VAL A 173 3.73 17.32 1.53
CA VAL A 173 3.67 17.69 2.95
C VAL A 173 5.01 18.23 3.44
N THR A 174 4.95 19.22 4.33
CA THR A 174 6.16 19.79 4.94
C THR A 174 6.66 18.92 6.09
N VAL A 175 7.93 18.54 6.02
CA VAL A 175 8.62 17.65 6.95
C VAL A 175 9.94 18.27 7.42
N ASP A 176 10.47 17.74 8.51
CA ASP A 176 11.79 18.08 9.02
C ASP A 176 12.86 17.47 8.10
N SER A 177 13.71 18.30 7.49
CA SER A 177 14.72 17.87 6.53
C SER A 177 15.82 16.98 7.11
N THR A 178 15.93 16.92 8.44
CA THR A 178 16.97 16.15 9.14
C THR A 178 16.48 14.78 9.63
N LYS A 179 15.18 14.49 9.46
CA LYS A 179 14.53 13.29 10.01
C LYS A 179 13.91 12.45 8.91
N ASN A 180 14.03 11.13 9.11
CA ASN A 180 13.30 10.15 8.34
C ASN A 180 11.82 10.16 8.75
N TYR A 181 10.95 9.80 7.83
CA TYR A 181 9.51 9.75 8.04
C TYR A 181 8.96 8.44 7.52
N CYS A 182 8.07 7.82 8.30
CA CYS A 182 7.28 6.68 7.87
C CYS A 182 5.86 7.13 7.58
N PHE A 183 5.23 6.52 6.58
CA PHE A 183 3.89 6.90 6.14
C PHE A 183 3.15 5.75 5.46
N TYR A 184 1.83 5.89 5.40
CA TYR A 184 0.94 5.08 4.58
C TYR A 184 -0.25 5.91 4.11
N ILE A 185 -0.95 5.42 3.09
CA ILE A 185 -2.10 6.08 2.47
C ILE A 185 -3.34 5.20 2.66
N GLN A 186 -4.48 5.83 2.87
CA GLN A 186 -5.78 5.16 2.95
C GLN A 186 -6.83 5.96 2.17
N GLY A 187 -7.65 5.28 1.36
CA GLY A 187 -8.81 5.90 0.71
C GLY A 187 -9.95 6.11 1.71
N THR A 188 -10.70 7.19 1.58
CA THR A 188 -11.89 7.47 2.40
C THR A 188 -13.01 8.03 1.53
N ILE A 189 -14.25 7.68 1.85
CA ILE A 189 -15.46 8.35 1.32
C ILE A 189 -16.17 9.01 2.50
N PRO A 190 -15.94 10.31 2.76
CA PRO A 190 -16.41 10.96 3.99
C PRO A 190 -17.92 10.89 4.24
N SER A 191 -18.72 10.77 3.17
CA SER A 191 -20.18 10.69 3.24
C SER A 191 -20.71 9.35 3.75
N ARG A 192 -19.89 8.28 3.73
CA ARG A 192 -20.29 6.96 4.20
C ARG A 192 -20.27 6.87 5.74
N ARG A 193 -21.22 6.11 6.27
CA ARG A 193 -21.28 5.73 7.71
C ARG A 193 -20.44 4.50 8.00
N GLU A 194 -20.62 3.45 7.20
CA GLU A 194 -19.86 2.20 7.26
C GLU A 194 -18.87 2.11 6.10
N ASN A 195 -17.80 1.34 6.24
CA ASN A 195 -16.76 1.20 5.20
C ASN A 195 -16.30 2.57 4.64
N ARG A 196 -16.24 3.56 5.56
CA ARG A 196 -15.83 4.94 5.25
C ARG A 196 -14.37 4.99 4.86
N ASN A 197 -13.51 4.31 5.63
CA ASN A 197 -12.08 4.21 5.37
C ASN A 197 -11.77 2.85 4.73
N GLY A 198 -10.89 2.86 3.74
CA GLY A 198 -10.44 1.68 3.02
C GLY A 198 -9.34 0.90 3.73
N GLN A 199 -8.70 0.00 3.01
CA GLN A 199 -7.47 -0.65 3.46
C GLN A 199 -6.29 0.31 3.40
N GLU A 200 -5.36 0.14 4.34
CA GLU A 200 -4.11 0.89 4.38
C GLU A 200 -3.14 0.38 3.30
N SER A 201 -2.41 1.29 2.67
CA SER A 201 -1.29 0.94 1.81
C SER A 201 -0.18 0.27 2.60
N THR A 202 0.80 -0.29 1.90
CA THR A 202 2.06 -0.66 2.52
C THR A 202 2.68 0.57 3.20
N MET A 203 3.16 0.38 4.42
CA MET A 203 3.92 1.41 5.14
C MET A 203 5.32 1.53 4.52
N LEU A 204 5.72 2.76 4.19
CA LEU A 204 7.04 3.06 3.65
C LEU A 204 7.72 4.11 4.52
N CYS A 205 9.05 4.07 4.55
CA CYS A 205 9.85 5.05 5.28
C CYS A 205 10.86 5.70 4.35
N THR A 206 11.04 7.00 4.50
CA THR A 206 12.11 7.73 3.83
C THR A 206 13.45 7.36 4.45
N SER A 207 14.48 7.33 3.61
CA SER A 207 15.86 7.31 4.06
C SER A 207 16.51 8.55 3.51
N ILE A 208 16.74 9.55 4.36
CA ILE A 208 17.65 10.64 3.99
C ILE A 208 19.01 9.97 3.84
N GLY A 209 19.52 9.89 2.61
CA GLY A 209 20.90 9.51 2.35
C GLY A 209 21.78 10.48 3.11
N ARG A 210 22.22 10.08 4.31
CA ARG A 210 23.24 10.82 5.04
C ARG A 210 24.47 10.69 4.18
N ASN A 211 24.77 11.73 3.40
CA ASN A 211 26.11 11.86 2.88
C ASN A 211 27.01 11.82 4.12
N ILE A 212 27.97 10.90 4.12
CA ILE A 212 28.90 10.67 5.24
C ILE A 212 29.56 11.98 5.70
N LEU A 213 29.60 12.99 4.82
CA LEU A 213 30.05 14.36 5.08
C LEU A 213 29.21 15.15 6.11
N ASP A 214 27.92 14.88 6.26
CA ASP A 214 27.05 15.56 7.24
C ASP A 214 27.14 14.95 8.64
N GLU A 215 27.58 13.68 8.74
CA GLU A 215 27.75 12.98 10.02
C GLU A 215 29.06 13.39 10.73
N TYR A 216 30.09 13.70 9.95
CA TYR A 216 31.33 14.28 10.44
C TYR A 216 31.28 15.79 10.21
N GLY A 217 30.76 16.53 11.20
CA GLY A 217 30.75 17.99 11.15
C GLY A 217 32.13 18.58 10.85
N ALA A 218 32.18 19.84 10.41
CA ALA A 218 33.42 20.54 10.02
C ALA A 218 34.59 20.37 11.03
N GLU A 219 34.27 20.13 12.31
CA GLU A 219 35.23 19.79 13.36
C GLU A 219 36.12 18.59 13.04
N VAL A 220 35.59 17.54 12.43
CA VAL A 220 36.35 16.32 12.11
C VAL A 220 37.35 16.60 10.98
N PHE A 221 36.96 17.41 9.99
CA PHE A 221 37.86 17.87 8.94
C PHE A 221 38.98 18.76 9.49
N ILE A 222 38.68 19.61 10.48
CA ILE A 222 39.68 20.42 11.19
C ILE A 222 40.67 19.51 11.94
N ILE A 223 40.18 18.49 12.66
CA ILE A 223 41.02 17.54 13.41
C ILE A 223 41.97 16.79 12.46
N ILE A 224 41.45 16.28 11.33
CA ILE A 224 42.26 15.58 10.32
C ILE A 224 43.33 16.50 9.74
N ALA A 225 42.98 17.76 9.44
CA ALA A 225 43.92 18.75 8.92
C ALA A 225 45.05 19.05 9.92
N VAL A 226 44.73 19.22 11.20
CA VAL A 226 45.72 19.46 12.27
C VAL A 226 46.67 18.27 12.43
N ILE A 227 46.14 17.04 12.43
CA ILE A 227 46.96 15.82 12.51
C ILE A 227 47.91 15.73 11.30
N ALA A 228 47.40 15.99 10.10
CA ALA A 228 48.23 15.97 8.88
C ALA A 228 49.38 16.99 8.96
N ILE A 229 49.10 18.22 9.41
CA ILE A 229 50.12 19.27 9.59
C ILE A 229 51.15 18.85 10.66
N ALA A 230 50.71 18.27 11.77
CA ALA A 230 51.61 17.78 12.83
C ALA A 230 52.55 16.67 12.32
N VAL A 231 52.05 15.72 11.53
CA VAL A 231 52.88 14.66 10.94
C VAL A 231 53.89 15.22 9.94
N ILE A 232 53.47 16.16 9.08
CA ILE A 232 54.36 16.80 8.10
C ILE A 232 55.47 17.58 8.80
N THR A 233 55.13 18.38 9.82
CA THR A 233 56.12 19.14 10.59
C THR A 233 57.11 18.22 11.31
N LEU A 234 56.63 17.13 11.93
CA LEU A 234 57.50 16.14 12.58
C LEU A 234 58.46 15.48 11.57
N ALA A 235 57.96 15.11 10.38
CA ALA A 235 58.77 14.52 9.32
C ALA A 235 59.87 15.47 8.82
N VAL A 236 59.55 16.76 8.66
CA VAL A 236 60.54 17.79 8.28
C VAL A 236 61.59 17.97 9.37
N VAL A 237 61.18 18.08 10.64
CA VAL A 237 62.11 18.25 11.77
C VAL A 237 63.04 17.04 11.89
N LEU A 238 62.50 15.82 11.83
CA LEU A 238 63.31 14.59 11.85
C LEU A 238 64.29 14.52 10.68
N SER A 239 63.85 14.90 9.48
CA SER A 239 64.71 14.97 8.29
C SER A 239 65.85 15.97 8.47
N VAL A 240 65.57 17.15 9.04
CA VAL A 240 66.60 18.18 9.33
C VAL A 240 67.58 17.69 10.40
N ILE A 241 67.12 17.05 11.46
CA ILE A 241 67.97 16.49 12.52
C ILE A 241 68.89 15.40 11.97
N LEU A 242 68.34 14.49 11.15
CA LEU A 242 69.12 13.42 10.51
C LEU A 242 70.13 13.98 9.51
N CYS A 243 69.76 15.00 8.72
CA CYS A 243 70.67 15.70 7.82
C CYS A 243 71.80 16.42 8.56
N LYS A 244 71.51 17.09 9.69
CA LYS A 244 72.54 17.72 10.52
C LYS A 244 73.45 16.69 11.18
N ARG A 245 72.91 15.56 11.67
CA ARG A 245 73.72 14.45 12.21
C ARG A 245 74.63 13.82 11.14
N LYS A 246 74.14 13.62 9.91
CA LYS A 246 74.97 13.14 8.79
C LYS A 246 76.07 14.13 8.41
N LYS A 247 75.77 15.43 8.35
CA LYS A 247 76.80 16.47 8.09
C LYS A 247 77.84 16.56 9.21
N ALA A 248 77.43 16.44 10.47
CA ALA A 248 78.37 16.41 11.62
C ALA A 248 79.26 15.15 11.61
N LYS A 249 78.71 14.00 11.20
CA LYS A 249 79.48 12.75 11.06
C LYS A 249 80.47 12.81 9.89
N ALA A 250 80.05 13.36 8.74
CA ALA A 250 80.92 13.57 7.57
C ALA A 250 81.98 14.67 7.78
N ALA A 251 81.75 15.63 8.69
CA ALA A 251 82.75 16.62 9.10
C ALA A 251 83.82 16.00 10.02
N ARG A 252 83.43 15.11 10.93
CA ARG A 252 84.37 14.35 11.79
C ARG A 252 85.26 13.36 11.03
N GLU A 253 84.80 12.84 9.90
CA GLU A 253 85.57 11.90 9.06
C GLU A 253 86.55 12.62 8.10
N LYS A 254 86.49 13.95 8.01
CA LYS A 254 87.35 14.80 7.16
C LYS A 254 88.39 15.61 7.95
N GLU A 255 88.49 15.42 9.26
CA GLU A 255 89.61 15.96 10.05
C GLU A 255 90.85 15.06 9.85
N PRO A 256 91.94 15.54 9.25
CA PRO A 256 93.15 14.74 9.09
C PRO A 256 93.82 14.58 10.45
N LEU A 257 94.17 13.34 10.81
CA LEU A 257 95.14 13.08 11.87
C LEU A 257 96.49 13.64 11.42
N ASN A 258 96.89 14.77 12.01
CA ASN A 258 98.22 15.34 11.93
C ASN A 258 99.01 14.95 13.20
N GLY A 259 100.20 14.37 13.02
CA GLY A 259 101.25 14.11 14.02
C GLY A 259 101.08 12.78 14.77
N VAL A 260 102.03 11.84 14.80
CA VAL A 260 103.51 11.88 14.81
C VAL A 260 104.09 10.77 13.95
#